data_AF-A0A482IR48-F1
#
_entry.id   AF-A0A482IR48-F1
#
_cell.length_a   1.000
_cell.length_b   1.000
_cell.length_c   1.000
_cell.angle_alpha   90.00
_cell.angle_beta   90.00
_cell.angle_gamma   90.00
#
_symmetry.space_group_name_H-M   'P 1'
#
loop_
_entity.id
_entity.type
_entity.pdbx_description
1 polymer ?
#
loop_
_entity_poly.entity_id
_entity_poly.type
_entity_poly.pdbx_seq_one_letter_code
_entity_poly.pdbx_strand_id
1 'polypeptide(L)'
;MITKSKQAWQVGQQVKVGFLSGLTVVAKVATPGDFAPDAYALVRGEQFYSFVPHNGISKISAAEARELVAEGKRQQAAADARAAAQAAGAITTAKLVAELMAA
;
A
#
# COMPACT_ATOMS: atom_id res chain seq x y z
N MET A 1 9.26 15.40 26.22
CA MET A 1 9.77 14.86 24.95
C MET A 1 8.74 13.87 24.42
N ILE A 2 7.85 14.31 23.52
CA ILE A 2 6.93 13.39 22.83
C ILE A 2 7.73 12.74 21.70
N THR A 3 8.03 11.46 21.87
CA THR A 3 8.70 10.63 20.89
C THR A 3 7.81 10.56 19.64
N LYS A 4 8.20 11.28 18.59
CA LYS A 4 7.58 11.21 17.25
C LYS A 4 7.92 9.86 16.61
N SER A 5 7.40 8.76 17.16
CA SER A 5 7.51 7.45 16.51
C SER A 5 6.76 7.52 15.18
N LYS A 6 7.48 7.35 14.07
CA LYS A 6 6.86 7.27 12.74
C LYS A 6 5.89 6.09 12.75
N GLN A 7 4.63 6.33 12.42
CA GLN A 7 3.64 5.27 12.33
C GLN A 7 3.91 4.40 11.09
N ALA A 8 3.86 3.08 11.23
CA ALA A 8 4.01 2.16 10.12
C ALA A 8 2.65 1.96 9.44
N TRP A 9 2.58 2.28 8.15
CA TRP A 9 1.37 2.15 7.33
C TRP A 9 1.36 0.83 6.54
N GLN A 10 1.51 -0.27 7.29
CA GLN A 10 1.50 -1.63 6.75
C GLN A 10 0.24 -2.35 7.23
N VAL A 11 -0.27 -3.27 6.41
CA VAL A 11 -1.43 -4.10 6.79
C VAL A 11 -1.15 -4.84 8.11
N GLY A 12 -2.11 -4.81 9.02
CA GLY A 12 -2.03 -5.36 10.37
C GLY A 12 -1.50 -4.38 11.43
N GLN A 13 -0.92 -3.24 11.03
CA GLN A 13 -0.41 -2.25 11.98
C GLN A 13 -1.52 -1.39 12.57
N GLN A 14 -1.36 -1.03 13.85
CA GLN A 14 -2.22 -0.04 14.50
C GLN A 14 -1.71 1.38 14.25
N VAL A 15 -2.63 2.25 13.87
CA VAL A 15 -2.37 3.64 13.52
C VAL A 15 -3.36 4.58 14.22
N LYS A 16 -3.01 5.86 14.22
CA LYS A 16 -3.79 6.97 14.72
C LYS A 16 -3.89 8.04 13.64
N VAL A 17 -5.12 8.44 13.32
CA VAL A 17 -5.41 9.52 12.36
C VAL A 17 -6.15 10.64 13.09
N GLY A 18 -5.51 11.80 13.21
CA GLY A 18 -6.06 12.92 13.98
C GLY A 18 -6.32 12.52 15.43
N PHE A 19 -7.59 12.54 15.85
CA PHE A 19 -8.02 12.11 17.18
C PHE A 19 -8.43 10.63 17.24
N LEU A 20 -8.66 9.97 16.11
CA LEU A 20 -9.06 8.56 16.05
C LEU A 20 -7.84 7.67 16.29
N SER A 21 -7.88 6.89 17.36
CA SER A 21 -6.86 5.90 17.73
C SER A 21 -7.41 4.47 17.71
N GLY A 22 -6.49 3.49 17.67
CA GLY A 22 -6.85 2.08 17.59
C GLY A 22 -7.41 1.67 16.23
N LEU A 23 -6.99 2.36 15.16
CA LEU A 23 -7.30 1.99 13.79
C LEU A 23 -6.30 0.91 13.36
N THR A 24 -6.77 -0.17 12.76
CA THR A 24 -5.91 -1.20 12.17
C THR A 24 -5.94 -1.07 10.66
N VAL A 25 -4.77 -1.04 10.01
CA VAL A 25 -4.68 -1.01 8.55
C VAL A 25 -5.05 -2.39 8.00
N VAL A 26 -6.07 -2.47 7.14
CA VAL A 26 -6.52 -3.74 6.53
C VAL A 26 -6.14 -3.86 5.06
N ALA A 27 -6.03 -2.74 4.34
CA ALA A 27 -5.54 -2.72 2.99
C ALA A 27 -4.90 -1.37 2.65
N LYS A 28 -4.00 -1.42 1.68
CA LYS A 28 -3.39 -0.27 1.03
C LYS A 28 -3.73 -0.38 -0.46
N VAL A 29 -4.31 0.68 -1.00
CA VAL A 29 -4.61 0.82 -2.42
C VAL A 29 -3.68 1.89 -2.95
N ALA A 30 -2.77 1.48 -3.83
CA ALA A 30 -1.89 2.42 -4.49
C ALA A 30 -2.68 3.16 -5.56
N THR A 31 -2.36 4.43 -5.77
CA THR A 31 -2.89 5.23 -6.86
C THR A 31 -1.75 5.55 -7.83
N PRO A 32 -1.29 4.56 -8.63
CA PRO A 32 -0.18 4.78 -9.55
C PRO A 32 -0.65 5.57 -10.77
N GLY A 33 -0.04 6.73 -11.01
CA GLY A 33 -0.19 7.48 -12.27
C GLY A 33 -1.15 8.67 -12.24
N ASP A 34 -1.85 8.91 -11.13
CA ASP A 34 -2.70 10.08 -10.92
C ASP A 34 -2.07 11.13 -9.97
N PHE A 35 -0.85 10.87 -9.49
CA PHE A 35 -0.13 11.64 -8.46
C PHE A 35 -0.90 11.81 -7.15
N ALA A 36 -1.98 11.05 -6.96
CA ALA A 36 -2.75 11.06 -5.73
C ALA A 36 -2.03 10.23 -4.65
N PRO A 37 -2.20 10.58 -3.36
CA PRO A 37 -1.69 9.78 -2.27
C PRO A 37 -2.48 8.47 -2.11
N ASP A 38 -1.78 7.40 -1.71
CA ASP A 38 -2.35 6.07 -1.49
C ASP A 38 -3.59 6.10 -0.56
N ALA A 39 -4.59 5.30 -0.88
CA ALA A 39 -5.77 5.11 -0.05
C ALA A 39 -5.59 3.92 0.90
N TYR A 40 -6.05 4.10 2.13
CA TYR A 40 -5.97 3.09 3.19
C TYR A 40 -7.35 2.71 3.66
N ALA A 41 -7.62 1.41 3.71
CA ALA A 41 -8.78 0.89 4.42
C ALA A 41 -8.35 0.59 5.86
N LEU A 42 -9.11 1.13 6.82
CA LEU A 42 -8.85 1.00 8.25
C LEU A 42 -10.08 0.41 8.96
N VAL A 43 -9.84 -0.30 10.07
CA VAL A 43 -10.91 -0.84 10.92
C VAL A 43 -10.70 -0.47 12.39
N ARG A 44 -11.79 -0.19 13.12
CA ARG A 44 -11.80 0.03 14.57
C ARG A 44 -13.04 -0.66 15.15
N GLY A 45 -12.85 -1.82 15.78
CA GLY A 45 -13.97 -2.67 16.18
C GLY A 45 -14.81 -3.07 14.96
N GLU A 46 -16.09 -2.74 14.97
CA GLU A 46 -17.02 -3.02 13.87
C GLU A 46 -17.09 -1.90 12.81
N GLN A 47 -16.34 -0.81 13.00
CA GLN A 47 -16.40 0.37 12.12
C GLN A 47 -15.26 0.36 11.11
N PHE A 48 -15.59 0.69 9.86
CA PHE A 48 -14.65 0.79 8.75
C PHE A 48 -14.44 2.24 8.33
N TYR A 49 -13.22 2.55 7.91
CA TYR A 49 -12.84 3.87 7.46
C TYR A 49 -11.97 3.80 6.20
N SER A 50 -12.11 4.79 5.34
CA SER A 50 -11.16 5.11 4.28
C SER A 50 -10.33 6.31 4.72
N PHE A 51 -9.01 6.23 4.55
CA PHE A 51 -8.10 7.32 4.81
C PHE A 51 -7.24 7.58 3.57
N VAL A 52 -7.20 8.83 3.14
CA VAL A 52 -6.30 9.30 2.09
C VAL A 52 -5.52 10.49 2.67
N PRO A 53 -4.17 10.44 2.68
CA PRO A 53 -3.36 11.57 3.13
C PRO A 53 -3.80 12.89 2.49
N HIS A 54 -3.83 13.97 3.27
CA HIS A 54 -4.35 15.30 2.89
C HIS A 54 -5.86 15.39 2.62
N ASN A 55 -6.52 14.31 2.18
CA ASN A 55 -7.96 14.29 1.91
C ASN A 55 -8.79 13.90 3.15
N GLY A 56 -8.16 13.32 4.17
CA GLY A 56 -8.77 13.03 5.46
C GLY A 56 -9.27 11.59 5.61
N ILE A 57 -10.04 11.37 6.67
CA ILE A 57 -10.60 10.07 7.04
C ILE A 57 -12.12 10.13 7.00
N SER A 58 -12.73 9.17 6.33
CA SER A 58 -14.18 9.05 6.17
C SER A 58 -14.64 7.67 6.61
N LYS A 59 -15.78 7.61 7.31
CA LYS A 59 -16.41 6.33 7.64
C LYS A 59 -17.01 5.73 6.38
N ILE A 60 -16.84 4.44 6.18
CA ILE A 60 -17.34 3.70 5.02
C ILE A 60 -18.17 2.50 5.47
N SER A 61 -19.01 1.99 4.57
CA SER A 61 -19.75 0.76 4.78
C SER A 61 -18.84 -0.47 4.69
N ALA A 62 -19.33 -1.60 5.22
CA ALA A 62 -18.64 -2.88 5.07
C ALA A 62 -18.53 -3.33 3.59
N ALA A 63 -19.46 -2.92 2.73
CA ALA A 63 -19.40 -3.21 1.30
C ALA A 63 -18.24 -2.45 0.63
N GLU A 64 -18.15 -1.14 0.88
CA GLU A 64 -17.05 -0.30 0.38
C GLU A 64 -15.69 -0.76 0.91
N ALA A 65 -15.61 -1.14 2.19
CA ALA A 65 -14.38 -1.66 2.77
C ALA A 65 -13.91 -2.95 2.09
N ARG A 66 -14.84 -3.86 1.75
CA ARG A 66 -14.51 -5.09 1.01
C ARG A 66 -13.98 -4.79 -0.39
N GLU A 67 -14.58 -3.82 -1.08
CA GLU A 67 -14.12 -3.43 -2.41
C GLU A 67 -12.71 -2.83 -2.37
N LEU A 68 -12.43 -1.93 -1.42
CA LEU A 68 -11.09 -1.37 -1.22
C LEU A 68 -10.05 -2.46 -0.91
N VAL A 69 -10.41 -3.45 -0.09
CA VAL A 69 -9.52 -4.57 0.21
C VAL A 69 -9.30 -5.44 -1.04
N ALA A 70 -10.34 -5.68 -1.83
CA ALA A 70 -10.23 -6.45 -3.06
C ALA A 70 -9.33 -5.73 -4.08
N GLU A 71 -9.51 -4.41 -4.25
CA GLU A 71 -8.68 -3.58 -5.12
C GLU A 71 -7.22 -3.57 -4.68
N GLY A 72 -6.96 -3.34 -3.38
CA GLY A 72 -5.60 -3.37 -2.85
C GLY A 72 -4.90 -4.71 -3.10
N LYS A 73 -5.63 -5.84 -2.98
CA LYS A 73 -5.09 -7.17 -3.31
C LYS A 73 -4.82 -7.34 -4.80
N ARG A 74 -5.70 -6.87 -5.68
CA ARG A 74 -5.51 -6.91 -7.14
C ARG A 74 -4.26 -6.15 -7.55
N GLN A 75 -4.09 -4.95 -7.02
CA GLN A 75 -2.93 -4.11 -7.31
C GLN A 75 -1.63 -4.68 -6.75
N GLN A 76 -1.66 -5.22 -5.53
CA GLN A 76 -0.49 -5.89 -4.96
C GLN A 76 -0.05 -7.06 -5.83
N ALA A 77 -0.99 -7.92 -6.25
CA ALA A 77 -0.70 -9.04 -7.14
C ALA A 77 -0.12 -8.58 -8.49
N ALA A 78 -0.64 -7.48 -9.06
CA ALA A 78 -0.12 -6.89 -10.29
C ALA A 78 1.29 -6.29 -10.09
N ALA A 79 1.55 -5.65 -8.95
CA ALA A 79 2.86 -5.10 -8.61
C ALA A 79 3.89 -6.22 -8.41
N ASP A 80 3.52 -7.29 -7.72
CA ASP A 80 4.37 -8.46 -7.51
C ASP A 80 4.71 -9.14 -8.84
N ALA A 81 3.73 -9.29 -9.75
CA ALA A 81 3.95 -9.82 -11.08
C ALA A 81 4.89 -8.94 -11.92
N ARG A 82 4.71 -7.61 -11.86
CA ARG A 82 5.62 -6.65 -12.54
C ARG A 82 7.02 -6.70 -11.97
N ALA A 83 7.16 -6.78 -10.64
CA ALA A 83 8.45 -6.88 -9.97
C ALA A 83 9.18 -8.17 -10.37
N ALA A 84 8.46 -9.30 -10.44
CA ALA A 84 9.02 -10.57 -10.92
C ALA A 84 9.52 -10.48 -12.36
N ALA A 85 8.74 -9.85 -13.25
CA ALA A 85 9.15 -9.64 -14.65
C ALA A 85 10.37 -8.72 -14.77
N GLN A 86 10.43 -7.64 -14.00
CA GLN A 86 11.58 -6.73 -13.96
C GLN A 86 12.85 -7.41 -13.44
N ALA A 87 12.73 -8.25 -12.41
CA ALA A 87 13.86 -9.02 -11.88
C ALA A 87 14.42 -9.99 -12.93
N ALA A 88 13.55 -10.70 -13.65
CA ALA A 88 13.97 -11.58 -14.74
C ALA A 88 14.67 -10.82 -15.88
N GLY A 89 14.14 -9.65 -16.24
CA GLY A 89 14.76 -8.74 -17.21
C GLY A 89 16.13 -8.26 -16.75
N ALA A 90 16.27 -7.83 -15.50
CA ALA A 90 17.53 -7.36 -14.93
C ALA A 90 18.61 -8.44 -14.93
N ILE A 91 18.27 -9.69 -14.59
CA ILE A 91 19.20 -10.83 -14.66
C ILE A 91 19.65 -11.06 -16.11
N THR A 92 18.72 -11.02 -17.06
CA THR A 92 19.03 -11.19 -18.49
C THR A 92 19.96 -10.10 -19.00
N THR A 93 19.68 -8.85 -18.66
CA THR A 93 20.53 -7.71 -19.02
C THR A 93 21.91 -7.80 -18.38
N ALA A 94 21.99 -8.17 -17.10
CA ALA A 94 23.26 -8.34 -16.40
C ALA A 94 24.13 -9.42 -17.06
N LYS A 95 23.53 -10.53 -17.50
CA LYS A 95 24.23 -11.59 -18.23
C LYS A 95 24.79 -11.09 -19.56
N LEU A 96 23.99 -10.36 -20.34
CA LEU A 96 24.43 -9.79 -21.62
C LEU A 96 25.59 -8.80 -21.43
N VAL A 97 25.53 -7.94 -20.41
CA VAL A 97 26.63 -7.01 -20.10
C VAL A 97 27.91 -7.77 -19.75
N ALA A 98 27.81 -8.85 -18.96
CA ALA A 98 28.98 -9.68 -18.63
C ALA A 98 29.59 -10.34 -19.88
N GLU A 99 28.77 -10.82 -20.82
CA GLU A 99 29.23 -11.38 -22.09
C GLU A 99 29.93 -10.31 -22.95
N LEU A 100 29.38 -9.10 -23.06
CA LEU A 100 29.96 -8.01 -23.86
C LEU A 100 31.28 -7.48 -23.29
N MET A 101 31.49 -7.52 -21.97
CA MET A 101 32.76 -7.09 -21.36
C MET A 101 33.85 -8.17 -21.37
N ALA A 102 33.51 -9.41 -21.71
CA ALA A 102 34.45 -10.52 -21.82
C ALA A 102 34.97 -10.73 -23.27
N ALA A 103 34.45 -9.98 -24.23
CA ALA A 103 34.86 -9.94 -25.63
C ALA A 103 35.86 -8.81 -25.89
#